data_AF-A0A7C4MZH5-F1
#
_entry.id   AF-A0A7C4MZH5-F1
#
_cell.length_a   1.000
_cell.length_b   1.000
_cell.length_c   1.000
_cell.angle_alpha   90.00
_cell.angle_beta   90.00
_cell.angle_gamma   90.00
#
_symmetry.space_group_name_H-M   'P 1'
#
loop_
_entity.id
_entity.type
_entity.pdbx_description
1 polymer ?
#
loop_
_entity_poly.entity_id
_entity_poly.type
_entity_poly.pdbx_seq_one_letter_code
_entity_poly.pdbx_strand_id
1 'polypeptide(L)'
;MIRTILSCFLLCVSAIHLAEAQSFFGGLRGAVTDPGGAAVPLAKVSLIDESTGAERSTLTTQEGEFAFNQVVPSTYSLRVESPGFRVFERKGVSIATQQFTTVNVQLEVGQVTETVNVTEEAPLLETGSASQGQVVDRQKLIDLPNLGRNPFMMSRLAQNVVQVGNPAYNRMQDQSGSSQISIAGGPVRGNNYLLDGIPITDALNRAIIIPSLEAVEEVKIQASTYDAEMARTGGGMFNTYLKSGGNTYHGSAFGYIRQTDWAANTFFNNRAGLPRVENPNRTWGGSLGGHLSIPKLYNGRNRTFWWSAWEAYSDTQATSAEFAVPTMKERAGDFSSSFARTGGMQVMYDPLTTRNDGSRDPFAGNIIPASRI
;
A
#
# COMPACT_ATOMS: atom_id res chain seq x y z
N MET A 1 -5.26 38.70 -16.32
CA MET A 1 -5.04 37.26 -16.53
C MET A 1 -3.79 36.75 -15.83
N ILE A 2 -2.57 37.25 -16.15
CA ILE A 2 -1.31 36.81 -15.50
C ILE A 2 -1.28 37.06 -13.98
N ARG A 3 -1.74 38.24 -13.51
CA ARG A 3 -1.83 38.55 -12.07
C ARG A 3 -2.81 37.64 -11.31
N THR A 4 -3.88 37.20 -11.98
CA THR A 4 -4.91 36.33 -11.43
C THR A 4 -4.41 34.89 -11.32
N ILE A 5 -3.65 34.42 -12.32
CA ILE A 5 -2.99 33.11 -12.32
C ILE A 5 -1.90 33.05 -11.24
N LEU A 6 -1.09 34.11 -11.10
CA LEU A 6 -0.03 34.19 -10.09
C LEU A 6 -0.60 34.24 -8.66
N SER A 7 -1.73 34.92 -8.46
CA SER A 7 -2.42 34.98 -7.17
C SER A 7 -3.07 33.64 -6.81
N CYS A 8 -3.67 32.91 -7.77
CA CYS A 8 -4.14 31.54 -7.53
C CYS A 8 -2.98 30.58 -7.25
N PHE A 9 -1.83 30.74 -7.92
CA PHE A 9 -0.65 29.91 -7.67
C PHE A 9 -0.08 30.15 -6.25
N LEU A 10 0.02 31.41 -5.81
CA LEU A 10 0.45 31.77 -4.46
C LEU A 10 -0.54 31.31 -3.37
N LEU A 11 -1.85 31.40 -3.63
CA LEU A 11 -2.88 30.91 -2.70
C LEU A 11 -2.81 29.38 -2.56
N CYS A 12 -2.63 28.65 -3.67
CA CYS A 12 -2.45 27.21 -3.66
C CYS A 12 -1.16 26.80 -2.94
N VAL A 13 -0.05 27.54 -3.10
CA VAL A 13 1.21 27.27 -2.39
C VAL A 13 1.08 27.51 -0.88
N SER A 14 0.31 28.52 -0.47
CA SER A 14 0.08 28.79 0.96
C SER A 14 -0.84 27.78 1.67
N ALA A 15 -1.71 27.10 0.92
CA ALA A 15 -2.62 26.08 1.45
C ALA A 15 -1.95 24.71 1.68
N ILE A 16 -0.73 24.49 1.17
CA ILE A 16 0.01 23.22 1.31
C ILE A 16 0.52 23.01 2.75
N HIS A 17 0.65 24.07 3.56
CA HIS A 17 1.22 23.98 4.91
C HIS A 17 0.23 23.59 6.03
N LEU A 18 -1.07 23.43 5.74
CA LEU A 18 -2.11 23.17 6.76
C LEU A 18 -2.72 21.76 6.67
N ALA A 19 -2.16 20.86 5.87
CA ALA A 19 -2.64 19.49 5.69
C ALA A 19 -1.70 18.42 6.26
N GLU A 20 -1.00 18.71 7.37
CA GLU A 20 -0.06 17.80 8.07
C GLU A 20 -0.74 16.61 8.80
N ALA A 21 -2.06 16.42 8.64
CA ALA A 21 -2.81 15.41 9.39
C ALA A 21 -2.86 14.02 8.73
N GLN A 22 -2.22 13.81 7.57
CA GLN A 22 -2.08 12.48 6.97
C GLN A 22 -0.61 12.19 6.73
N SER A 23 -0.07 11.26 7.51
CA SER A 23 1.37 11.02 7.54
C SER A 23 1.74 9.55 7.34
N PHE A 24 2.87 9.31 6.70
CA PHE A 24 3.55 8.01 6.64
C PHE A 24 4.69 7.91 7.66
N PHE A 25 5.00 8.99 8.37
CA PHE A 25 6.12 9.02 9.30
C PHE A 25 5.91 8.06 10.47
N GLY A 26 7.00 7.46 10.91
CA GLY A 26 7.09 6.79 12.20
C GLY A 26 7.63 7.70 13.29
N GLY A 27 8.07 7.08 14.37
CA GLY A 27 8.75 7.75 15.47
C GLY A 27 9.69 6.82 16.21
N LEU A 28 10.58 7.42 16.99
CA LEU A 28 11.48 6.69 17.88
C LEU A 28 11.51 7.38 19.23
N ARG A 29 11.34 6.63 20.31
CA ARG A 29 11.43 7.14 21.68
C ARG A 29 12.22 6.21 22.57
N GLY A 30 12.59 6.66 23.76
CA GLY A 30 13.20 5.80 24.76
C GLY A 30 13.70 6.58 25.96
N ALA A 31 14.42 5.88 26.83
CA ALA A 31 15.11 6.45 27.96
C ALA A 31 16.59 6.09 27.95
N VAL A 32 17.42 6.99 28.48
CA VAL A 32 18.86 6.80 28.69
C VAL A 32 19.14 6.68 30.18
N THR A 33 19.75 5.56 30.58
CA THR A 33 20.08 5.26 31.98
C THR A 33 21.56 4.95 32.15
N ASP A 34 22.09 5.10 33.36
CA ASP A 34 23.43 4.67 33.75
C ASP A 34 23.47 3.16 34.11
N PRO A 35 24.66 2.58 34.42
CA PRO A 35 24.75 1.17 34.83
C PRO A 35 24.00 0.85 36.14
N GLY A 36 23.76 1.85 36.99
CA GLY A 36 22.96 1.74 38.21
C GLY A 36 21.45 1.85 37.98
N GLY A 37 21.02 2.14 36.74
CA GLY A 37 19.62 2.34 36.36
C GLY A 37 19.08 3.75 36.63
N ALA A 38 19.94 4.71 37.00
CA ALA A 38 19.53 6.10 37.17
C ALA A 38 19.40 6.81 35.81
N ALA A 39 18.47 7.74 35.69
CA ALA A 39 18.28 8.53 34.49
C ALA A 39 19.50 9.41 34.19
N VAL A 40 19.88 9.51 32.90
CA VAL A 40 20.96 10.39 32.45
C VAL A 40 20.35 11.61 31.75
N PRO A 41 20.30 12.78 32.41
CA PRO A 41 19.76 13.99 31.81
C PRO A 41 20.77 14.67 30.89
N LEU A 42 20.26 15.46 29.93
CA LEU A 42 21.05 16.25 28.98
C LEU A 42 22.05 15.42 28.14
N ALA A 43 21.82 14.12 27.98
CA ALA A 43 22.56 13.31 27.03
C ALA A 43 22.15 13.70 25.61
N LYS A 44 23.12 13.91 24.72
CA LYS A 44 22.86 14.17 23.31
C LYS A 44 22.53 12.87 22.61
N VAL A 45 21.34 12.80 22.03
CA VAL A 45 20.88 11.68 21.22
C VAL A 45 20.82 12.13 19.77
N SER A 46 21.52 11.43 18.89
CA SER A 46 21.54 11.66 17.44
C SER A 46 20.97 10.44 16.72
N LEU A 47 20.00 10.67 15.84
CA LEU A 47 19.41 9.69 14.95
C LEU A 47 19.89 9.99 13.53
N ILE A 48 20.64 9.06 12.94
CA ILE A 48 21.34 9.23 11.67
C ILE A 48 20.78 8.23 10.66
N ASP A 49 20.23 8.72 9.54
CA ASP A 49 19.77 7.86 8.45
C ASP A 49 20.97 7.21 7.75
N GLU A 50 21.00 5.88 7.69
CA GLU A 50 22.15 5.14 7.16
C GLU A 50 22.29 5.26 5.63
N SER A 51 21.20 5.58 4.92
CA SER A 51 21.18 5.70 3.45
C SER A 51 21.54 7.11 2.97
N THR A 52 21.07 8.14 3.69
CA THR A 52 21.22 9.56 3.32
C THR A 52 22.26 10.30 4.15
N GLY A 53 22.64 9.77 5.31
CA GLY A 53 23.51 10.45 6.27
C GLY A 53 22.86 11.66 6.95
N ALA A 54 21.55 11.86 6.79
CA ALA A 54 20.82 12.94 7.44
C ALA A 54 20.77 12.68 8.96
N GLU A 55 21.13 13.68 9.76
CA GLU A 55 21.15 13.60 11.21
C GLU A 55 20.07 14.50 11.81
N ARG A 56 19.35 13.96 12.80
CA ARG A 56 18.52 14.73 13.73
C ARG A 56 19.05 14.48 15.14
N SER A 57 19.10 15.52 15.97
CA SER A 57 19.50 15.36 17.36
C SER A 57 18.53 16.01 18.34
N THR A 58 18.50 15.46 19.55
CA THR A 58 17.74 15.97 20.70
C THR A 58 18.54 15.73 21.98
N LEU A 59 18.10 16.35 23.08
CA LEU A 59 18.67 16.13 24.42
C LEU A 59 17.66 15.34 25.26
N THR A 60 18.15 14.50 26.16
CA THR A 60 17.28 13.83 27.13
C THR A 60 16.71 14.80 28.15
N THR A 61 15.50 14.51 28.65
CA THR A 61 14.85 15.24 29.74
C THR A 61 15.53 14.97 31.09
N GLN A 62 15.00 15.55 32.18
CA GLN A 62 15.51 15.28 33.54
C GLN A 62 15.31 13.82 33.95
N GLU A 63 14.28 13.18 33.41
CA GLU A 63 13.93 11.77 33.59
C GLU A 63 14.70 10.85 32.63
N GLY A 64 15.60 11.40 31.80
CA GLY A 64 16.40 10.63 30.85
C GLY A 64 15.66 10.25 29.57
N GLU A 65 14.44 10.75 29.35
CA GLU A 65 13.62 10.40 28.20
C GLU A 65 13.99 11.20 26.94
N PHE A 66 13.78 10.62 25.76
CA PHE A 66 13.93 11.30 24.48
C PHE A 66 12.91 10.80 23.46
N ALA A 67 12.61 11.65 22.47
CA ALA A 67 11.73 11.30 21.36
C ALA A 67 12.12 12.01 20.06
N PHE A 68 12.00 11.28 18.96
CA PHE A 68 12.01 11.75 17.59
C PHE A 68 10.64 11.48 16.99
N ASN A 69 9.88 12.54 16.74
CA ASN A 69 8.60 12.47 16.04
C ASN A 69 8.81 12.73 14.54
N GLN A 70 7.85 12.32 13.71
CA GLN A 70 7.90 12.51 12.26
C GLN A 70 9.20 11.98 11.64
N VAL A 71 9.55 10.73 11.93
CA VAL A 71 10.73 10.06 11.37
C VAL A 71 10.36 9.40 10.06
N VAL A 72 11.14 9.67 9.01
CA VAL A 72 10.95 9.04 7.69
C VAL A 72 11.18 7.53 7.82
N PRO A 73 10.40 6.67 7.17
CA PRO A 73 10.69 5.24 7.20
C PRO A 73 12.05 4.94 6.57
N SER A 74 12.96 4.35 7.35
CA SER A 74 14.34 4.03 6.94
C SER A 74 15.03 3.18 8.01
N THR A 75 16.30 2.87 7.78
CA THR A 75 17.20 2.27 8.78
C THR A 75 18.13 3.35 9.33
N TYR A 76 18.19 3.44 10.66
CA TYR A 76 18.91 4.47 11.37
C TYR A 76 19.99 3.91 12.29
N SER A 77 21.05 4.71 12.45
CA SER A 77 22.01 4.58 13.54
C SER A 77 21.63 5.54 14.67
N LEU A 78 21.44 5.02 15.88
CA LEU A 78 21.19 5.78 17.10
C LEU A 78 22.52 5.96 17.86
N ARG A 79 22.91 7.21 18.10
CA ARG A 79 24.12 7.56 18.84
C ARG A 79 23.76 8.37 20.08
N VAL A 80 24.33 8.01 21.24
CA VAL A 80 24.13 8.72 22.51
C VAL A 80 25.47 9.13 23.10
N GLU A 81 25.56 10.40 23.49
CA GLU A 81 26.78 11.01 24.04
C GLU A 81 26.44 11.77 25.33
N SER A 82 27.17 11.50 26.40
CA SER A 82 27.05 12.24 27.67
C SER A 82 28.41 12.30 28.38
N PRO A 83 28.80 13.44 28.98
CA PRO A 83 30.05 13.55 29.72
C PRO A 83 30.17 12.50 30.83
N GLY A 84 31.34 11.83 30.92
CA GLY A 84 31.60 10.77 31.90
C GLY A 84 31.14 9.37 31.48
N PHE A 85 30.55 9.24 30.29
CA PHE A 85 30.13 7.97 29.70
C PHE A 85 30.82 7.72 28.36
N ARG A 86 30.91 6.44 27.99
CA ARG A 86 31.29 6.01 26.64
C ARG A 86 30.22 6.42 25.64
N VAL A 87 30.63 6.65 24.39
CA VAL A 87 29.66 6.86 23.30
C VAL A 87 28.97 5.53 23.02
N PHE A 88 27.65 5.56 23.08
CA PHE A 88 26.82 4.44 22.66
C PHE A 88 26.45 4.62 21.19
N GLU A 89 26.64 3.59 20.38
CA GLU A 89 26.19 3.56 19.00
C GLU A 89 25.47 2.24 18.70
N ARG A 90 24.23 2.33 18.25
CA ARG A 90 23.43 1.20 17.78
C ARG A 90 23.02 1.43 16.33
N LYS A 91 23.46 0.55 15.45
CA LYS A 91 23.12 0.57 14.02
C LYS A 91 21.94 -0.34 13.73
N GLY A 92 21.33 -0.18 12.55
CA GLY A 92 20.29 -1.09 12.09
C GLY A 92 18.92 -0.90 12.78
N VAL A 93 18.66 0.27 13.37
CA VAL A 93 17.36 0.57 13.96
C VAL A 93 16.38 0.88 12.83
N SER A 94 15.56 -0.11 12.46
CA SER A 94 14.52 0.06 11.44
C SER A 94 13.29 0.74 12.02
N ILE A 95 12.79 1.76 11.30
CA ILE A 95 11.53 2.44 11.59
C ILE A 95 10.69 2.33 10.33
N ALA A 96 9.61 1.57 10.38
CA ALA A 96 8.67 1.45 9.28
C ALA A 96 7.59 2.56 9.30
N THR A 97 6.77 2.57 8.26
CA THR A 97 5.65 3.48 8.04
C THR A 97 4.71 3.46 9.25
N GLN A 98 4.48 4.62 9.85
CA GLN A 98 3.67 4.76 11.07
C GLN A 98 4.06 3.79 12.20
N GLN A 99 5.33 3.41 12.32
CA GLN A 99 5.86 2.59 13.42
C GLN A 99 6.50 3.49 14.48
N PHE A 100 6.22 3.24 15.76
CA PHE A 100 6.73 4.02 16.89
C PHE A 100 7.63 3.16 17.78
N THR A 101 8.86 2.97 17.32
CA THR A 101 9.84 2.10 17.97
C THR A 101 10.31 2.69 19.30
N THR A 102 10.39 1.85 20.34
CA THR A 102 10.99 2.24 21.63
C THR A 102 12.37 1.59 21.78
N VAL A 103 13.40 2.42 22.02
CA VAL A 103 14.80 1.98 22.21
C VAL A 103 15.35 2.60 23.49
N ASN A 104 15.43 1.80 24.55
CA ASN A 104 16.10 2.21 25.78
C ASN A 104 17.60 1.96 25.67
N VAL A 105 18.39 2.87 26.21
CA VAL A 105 19.85 2.86 26.14
C VAL A 105 20.42 2.87 27.55
N GLN A 106 21.28 1.92 27.87
CA GLN A 106 22.08 1.94 29.08
C GLN A 106 23.51 2.34 28.72
N LEU A 107 23.98 3.47 29.28
CA LEU A 107 25.34 3.95 29.06
C LEU A 107 26.34 3.24 29.97
N GLU A 108 27.55 3.03 29.47
CA GLU A 108 28.68 2.56 30.28
C GLU A 108 29.56 3.74 30.73
N VAL A 109 30.04 3.69 31.96
CA VAL A 109 30.98 4.70 32.48
C VAL A 109 32.31 4.59 31.72
N GLY A 110 32.83 5.72 31.24
CA GLY A 110 34.09 5.77 30.49
C GLY A 110 34.30 7.12 29.82
N GLN A 111 35.34 7.23 28.99
CA GLN A 111 35.57 8.45 28.23
C GLN A 111 34.75 8.45 26.93
N VAL A 112 34.32 9.64 26.49
CA VAL A 112 33.56 9.86 25.23
C VAL A 112 34.35 9.42 23.99
N THR A 113 35.66 9.18 24.11
CA THR A 113 36.50 8.66 23.02
C THR A 113 36.35 7.15 22.80
N GLU A 114 35.73 6.41 23.73
CA GLU A 114 35.49 4.98 23.62
C GLU A 114 34.05 4.73 23.14
N THR A 115 33.90 3.94 22.06
CA THR A 115 32.59 3.62 21.45
C THR A 115 32.18 2.19 21.77
N VAL A 116 30.93 2.00 22.20
CA VAL A 116 30.29 0.68 22.33
C VAL A 116 29.35 0.49 21.14
N ASN A 117 29.59 -0.54 20.33
CA ASN A 117 28.72 -0.94 19.23
C ASN A 117 27.79 -2.08 19.67
N VAL A 118 26.49 -1.81 19.74
CA VAL A 118 25.48 -2.85 20.04
C VAL A 118 24.81 -3.28 18.74
N THR A 119 24.90 -4.58 18.44
CA THR A 119 24.29 -5.22 17.26
C THR A 119 23.05 -6.06 17.61
N GLU A 120 22.51 -5.96 18.82
CA GLU A 120 21.29 -6.72 19.18
C GLU A 120 20.10 -6.32 18.30
N GLU A 121 19.32 -7.31 17.87
CA GLU A 121 18.12 -7.13 17.05
C GLU A 121 17.10 -6.21 17.75
N ALA A 122 16.43 -5.34 16.98
CA ALA A 122 15.33 -4.54 17.49
C ALA A 122 14.21 -5.48 18.01
N PRO A 123 13.55 -5.15 19.14
CA PRO A 123 12.44 -5.95 19.61
C PRO A 123 11.36 -6.05 18.52
N LEU A 124 10.98 -7.29 18.17
CA LEU A 124 9.99 -7.59 17.11
C LEU A 124 8.58 -7.02 17.39
N LEU A 125 8.31 -6.60 18.64
CA LEU A 125 7.00 -6.19 19.09
C LEU A 125 6.88 -4.67 19.18
N GLU A 126 6.03 -4.12 18.32
CA GLU A 126 5.61 -2.72 18.38
C GLU A 126 4.66 -2.52 19.57
N THR A 127 5.16 -1.96 20.67
CA THR A 127 4.36 -1.64 21.88
C THR A 127 3.84 -0.20 21.88
N GLY A 128 4.21 0.60 20.87
CA GLY A 128 3.89 2.02 20.78
C GLY A 128 2.51 2.37 20.22
N SER A 129 1.84 1.43 19.54
CA SER A 129 0.55 1.66 18.88
C SER A 129 -0.48 0.59 19.24
N ALA A 130 -1.74 1.01 19.41
CA ALA A 130 -2.88 0.11 19.53
C ALA A 130 -3.39 -0.42 18.18
N SER A 131 -2.83 0.05 17.06
CA SER A 131 -3.23 -0.39 15.72
C SER A 131 -2.59 -1.73 15.35
N GLN A 132 -3.38 -2.64 14.79
CA GLN A 132 -2.84 -3.90 14.24
C GLN A 132 -2.47 -3.66 12.78
N GLY A 133 -1.17 -3.64 12.50
CA GLY A 133 -0.64 -3.46 11.15
C GLY A 133 0.36 -4.55 10.78
N GLN A 134 0.38 -4.95 9.51
CA GLN A 134 1.41 -5.80 8.96
C GLN A 134 2.18 -5.05 7.89
N VAL A 135 3.49 -4.99 8.06
CA VAL A 135 4.41 -4.43 7.07
C VAL A 135 4.84 -5.53 6.10
N VAL A 136 4.58 -5.30 4.82
CA VAL A 136 5.15 -6.06 3.71
C VAL A 136 6.31 -5.24 3.16
N ASP A 137 7.52 -5.60 3.59
CA ASP A 137 8.76 -4.98 3.16
C ASP A 137 9.12 -5.29 1.71
N ARG A 138 10.08 -4.54 1.18
CA ARG A 138 10.66 -4.69 -0.16
C ARG A 138 11.07 -6.13 -0.49
N GLN A 139 11.66 -6.86 0.46
CA GLN A 139 12.15 -8.21 0.20
C GLN A 139 10.96 -9.13 -0.10
N LYS A 140 9.91 -9.08 0.73
CA LYS A 140 8.68 -9.84 0.52
C LYS A 140 7.98 -9.45 -0.78
N LEU A 141 7.93 -8.16 -1.11
CA LEU A 141 7.32 -7.68 -2.36
C LEU A 141 7.97 -8.30 -3.60
N ILE A 142 9.30 -8.47 -3.59
CA ILE A 142 10.08 -8.97 -4.73
C ILE A 142 10.16 -10.50 -4.76
N ASP A 143 10.37 -11.14 -3.62
CA ASP A 143 10.64 -12.58 -3.54
C ASP A 143 9.38 -13.44 -3.60
N LEU A 144 8.27 -12.94 -3.04
CA LEU A 144 7.04 -13.72 -2.99
C LEU A 144 6.34 -13.70 -4.35
N PRO A 145 5.76 -14.84 -4.78
CA PRO A 145 5.07 -14.91 -6.06
C PRO A 145 3.97 -13.86 -6.20
N ASN A 146 4.21 -12.88 -7.07
CA ASN A 146 3.25 -11.83 -7.41
C ASN A 146 3.01 -11.78 -8.92
N LEU A 147 2.20 -12.71 -9.43
CA LEU A 147 1.97 -12.86 -10.88
C LEU A 147 1.53 -11.57 -11.58
N GLY A 148 0.76 -10.71 -10.90
CA GLY A 148 0.30 -9.43 -11.41
C GLY A 148 1.15 -8.24 -10.98
N ARG A 149 2.21 -8.47 -10.19
CA ARG A 149 3.15 -7.45 -9.68
C ARG A 149 2.48 -6.27 -9.00
N ASN A 150 1.36 -6.55 -8.33
CA ASN A 150 0.56 -5.56 -7.66
C ASN A 150 0.81 -5.63 -6.16
N PRO A 151 1.34 -4.55 -5.53
CA PRO A 151 1.72 -4.58 -4.12
C PRO A 151 0.50 -4.77 -3.18
N PHE A 152 -0.70 -4.35 -3.58
CA PHE A 152 -1.91 -4.51 -2.76
C PHE A 152 -2.36 -5.98 -2.64
N MET A 153 -1.99 -6.82 -3.60
CA MET A 153 -2.28 -8.27 -3.55
C MET A 153 -1.52 -8.98 -2.42
N MET A 154 -0.42 -8.38 -1.93
CA MET A 154 0.36 -8.91 -0.82
C MET A 154 -0.34 -8.75 0.54
N SER A 155 -1.45 -8.01 0.59
CA SER A 155 -2.30 -7.98 1.78
C SER A 155 -2.84 -9.34 2.19
N ARG A 156 -2.84 -10.35 1.31
CA ARG A 156 -3.15 -11.75 1.67
C ARG A 156 -2.19 -12.34 2.70
N LEU A 157 -1.01 -11.76 2.85
CA LEU A 157 -0.06 -12.13 3.91
C LEU A 157 -0.51 -11.61 5.28
N ALA A 158 -1.35 -10.57 5.29
CA ALA A 158 -1.86 -9.96 6.50
C ALA A 158 -3.03 -10.74 7.09
N GLN A 159 -3.06 -10.80 8.42
CA GLN A 159 -4.17 -11.42 9.15
C GLN A 159 -5.47 -10.65 8.88
N ASN A 160 -6.59 -11.38 8.91
CA ASN A 160 -7.93 -10.82 8.74
C ASN A 160 -8.16 -10.10 7.39
N VAL A 161 -7.37 -10.41 6.36
CA VAL A 161 -7.58 -9.91 5.00
C VAL A 161 -8.14 -11.01 4.12
N VAL A 162 -9.24 -10.70 3.42
CA VAL A 162 -9.87 -11.58 2.44
C VAL A 162 -10.00 -10.85 1.11
N GLN A 163 -9.35 -11.37 0.07
CA GLN A 163 -9.61 -10.92 -1.29
C GLN A 163 -10.80 -11.69 -1.86
N VAL A 164 -11.81 -10.95 -2.35
CA VAL A 164 -13.05 -11.51 -2.92
C VAL A 164 -13.19 -11.25 -4.42
N GLY A 165 -12.23 -10.53 -5.00
CA GLY A 165 -12.21 -10.22 -6.42
C GLY A 165 -11.84 -11.41 -7.30
N ASN A 166 -12.13 -11.29 -8.60
CA ASN A 166 -11.67 -12.29 -9.56
C ASN A 166 -10.13 -12.26 -9.61
N PRO A 167 -9.44 -13.38 -9.29
CA PRO A 167 -7.98 -13.42 -9.21
C PRO A 167 -7.28 -13.14 -10.55
N ALA A 168 -8.00 -13.14 -11.66
CA ALA A 168 -7.46 -12.74 -12.98
C ALA A 168 -7.14 -11.24 -13.07
N TYR A 169 -7.77 -10.39 -12.24
CA TYR A 169 -7.58 -8.95 -12.21
C TYR A 169 -6.62 -8.56 -11.08
N ASN A 170 -5.32 -8.69 -11.31
CA ASN A 170 -4.28 -8.49 -10.30
C ASN A 170 -3.11 -7.63 -10.78
N ARG A 171 -3.26 -6.91 -11.90
CA ARG A 171 -2.20 -6.09 -12.53
C ARG A 171 -2.32 -4.61 -12.21
N MET A 172 -1.43 -3.79 -12.76
CA MET A 172 -1.36 -2.34 -12.53
C MET A 172 -2.60 -1.55 -13.00
N GLN A 173 -3.36 -2.06 -13.97
CA GLN A 173 -4.56 -1.44 -14.56
C GLN A 173 -5.82 -1.99 -13.91
N ASP A 174 -5.70 -3.10 -13.17
CA ASP A 174 -6.80 -3.81 -12.52
C ASP A 174 -7.17 -3.14 -11.19
N GLN A 175 -7.45 -1.84 -11.25
CA GLN A 175 -7.85 -1.01 -10.11
C GLN A 175 -9.04 -1.63 -9.36
N SER A 176 -10.00 -2.19 -10.10
CA SER A 176 -11.16 -2.86 -9.52
C SER A 176 -10.79 -4.12 -8.74
N GLY A 177 -9.86 -4.94 -9.23
CA GLY A 177 -9.43 -6.16 -8.56
C GLY A 177 -8.61 -5.87 -7.30
N SER A 178 -7.79 -4.81 -7.37
CA SER A 178 -7.00 -4.27 -6.25
C SER A 178 -7.84 -3.83 -5.06
N SER A 179 -9.08 -3.44 -5.30
CA SER A 179 -9.98 -2.92 -4.28
C SER A 179 -11.07 -3.89 -3.85
N GLN A 180 -11.17 -5.07 -4.48
CA GLN A 180 -12.05 -6.15 -4.04
C GLN A 180 -11.43 -6.94 -2.87
N ILE A 181 -11.12 -6.22 -1.79
CA ILE A 181 -10.52 -6.72 -0.57
C ILE A 181 -11.40 -6.31 0.60
N SER A 182 -11.59 -7.22 1.55
CA SER A 182 -12.19 -6.96 2.86
C SER A 182 -11.10 -7.13 3.91
N ILE A 183 -11.01 -6.18 4.84
CA ILE A 183 -10.08 -6.20 5.98
C ILE A 183 -10.92 -6.21 7.25
N ALA A 184 -10.64 -7.14 8.16
CA ALA A 184 -11.30 -7.30 9.45
C ALA A 184 -12.84 -7.33 9.39
N GLY A 185 -13.40 -7.91 8.32
CA GLY A 185 -14.86 -7.99 8.11
C GLY A 185 -15.52 -6.71 7.58
N GLY A 186 -14.74 -5.67 7.29
CA GLY A 186 -15.25 -4.45 6.67
C GLY A 186 -15.82 -4.68 5.26
N PRO A 187 -16.67 -3.77 4.74
CA PRO A 187 -17.25 -3.89 3.40
C PRO A 187 -16.18 -4.07 2.32
N VAL A 188 -16.50 -4.84 1.29
CA VAL A 188 -15.66 -4.96 0.10
C VAL A 188 -15.53 -3.59 -0.56
N ARG A 189 -14.31 -3.17 -0.92
CA ARG A 189 -13.99 -1.78 -1.33
C ARG A 189 -14.20 -0.75 -0.23
N GLY A 190 -14.31 -1.17 1.03
CA GLY A 190 -14.38 -0.29 2.18
C GLY A 190 -13.01 0.18 2.66
N ASN A 191 -11.91 -0.13 1.96
CA ASN A 191 -10.56 0.22 2.40
C ASN A 191 -10.07 1.52 1.75
N ASN A 192 -9.17 2.21 2.45
CA ASN A 192 -8.47 3.37 1.89
C ASN A 192 -7.06 2.98 1.44
N TYR A 193 -6.58 3.59 0.36
CA TYR A 193 -5.24 3.39 -0.22
C TYR A 193 -4.50 4.71 -0.19
N LEU A 194 -3.30 4.70 0.40
CA LEU A 194 -2.44 5.86 0.52
C LEU A 194 -1.09 5.57 -0.15
N LEU A 195 -0.53 6.62 -0.72
CA LEU A 195 0.80 6.66 -1.31
C LEU A 195 1.54 7.82 -0.66
N ASP A 196 2.57 7.54 0.13
CA ASP A 196 3.29 8.54 0.95
C ASP A 196 2.31 9.43 1.76
N GLY A 197 1.32 8.80 2.39
CA GLY A 197 0.28 9.50 3.16
C GLY A 197 -0.81 10.18 2.33
N ILE A 198 -0.71 10.21 1.00
CA ILE A 198 -1.71 10.84 0.12
C ILE A 198 -2.76 9.81 -0.32
N PRO A 199 -4.06 10.05 -0.10
CA PRO A 199 -5.11 9.14 -0.54
C PRO A 199 -5.17 9.04 -2.07
N ILE A 200 -5.10 7.81 -2.57
CA ILE A 200 -5.22 7.46 -4.00
C ILE A 200 -6.50 6.64 -4.25
N THR A 201 -7.54 6.90 -3.46
CA THR A 201 -8.83 6.21 -3.54
C THR A 201 -9.84 7.05 -4.30
N ASP A 202 -10.35 6.58 -5.45
CA ASP A 202 -11.37 7.29 -6.23
C ASP A 202 -12.76 7.26 -5.57
N ALA A 203 -13.74 7.96 -6.16
CA ALA A 203 -15.13 7.99 -5.67
C ALA A 203 -15.84 6.63 -5.70
N LEU A 204 -15.32 5.64 -6.42
CA LEU A 204 -15.83 4.26 -6.47
C LEU A 204 -15.09 3.33 -5.50
N ASN A 205 -14.29 3.92 -4.60
CA ASN A 205 -13.41 3.27 -3.63
C ASN A 205 -12.41 2.30 -4.27
N ARG A 206 -11.74 2.75 -5.34
CA ARG A 206 -10.67 2.02 -6.03
C ARG A 206 -9.33 2.70 -5.86
N ALA A 207 -8.26 1.92 -5.73
CA ALA A 207 -6.89 2.40 -5.83
C ALA A 207 -6.60 2.83 -7.27
N ILE A 208 -6.43 4.14 -7.52
CA ILE A 208 -6.20 4.65 -8.89
C ILE A 208 -4.77 4.50 -9.37
N ILE A 209 -3.82 4.38 -8.44
CA ILE A 209 -2.40 4.19 -8.72
C ILE A 209 -1.97 2.87 -8.09
N ILE A 210 -1.45 1.97 -8.92
CA ILE A 210 -0.84 0.72 -8.49
C ILE A 210 0.64 0.83 -8.85
N PRO A 211 1.52 1.14 -7.89
CA PRO A 211 2.93 1.35 -8.19
C PRO A 211 3.62 0.04 -8.55
N SER A 212 4.65 0.15 -9.39
CA SER A 212 5.60 -0.94 -9.66
C SER A 212 6.31 -1.34 -8.38
N LEU A 213 6.64 -2.62 -8.22
CA LEU A 213 7.32 -3.13 -7.03
C LEU A 213 8.70 -2.48 -6.82
N GLU A 214 9.35 -2.03 -7.89
CA GLU A 214 10.64 -1.35 -7.83
C GLU A 214 10.51 0.08 -7.30
N ALA A 215 9.32 0.67 -7.33
CA ALA A 215 9.01 1.98 -6.76
C ALA A 215 8.66 1.93 -5.27
N VAL A 216 8.25 0.77 -4.74
CA VAL A 216 7.72 0.63 -3.39
C VAL A 216 8.81 0.15 -2.43
N GLU A 217 9.00 0.87 -1.32
CA GLU A 217 9.87 0.41 -0.23
C GLU A 217 9.10 -0.56 0.67
N GLU A 218 7.87 -0.22 1.04
CA GLU A 218 7.02 -1.08 1.84
C GLU A 218 5.54 -0.74 1.70
N VAL A 219 4.68 -1.71 2.06
CA VAL A 219 3.25 -1.50 2.24
C VAL A 219 2.87 -1.94 3.63
N LYS A 220 2.29 -1.02 4.41
CA LYS A 220 1.66 -1.36 5.69
C LYS A 220 0.16 -1.54 5.50
N ILE A 221 -0.32 -2.74 5.81
CA ILE A 221 -1.74 -3.05 5.84
C ILE A 221 -2.21 -2.92 7.27
N GLN A 222 -3.12 -1.98 7.54
CA GLN A 222 -3.63 -1.70 8.87
C GLN A 222 -5.10 -2.10 8.97
N ALA A 223 -5.41 -2.92 9.96
CA ALA A 223 -6.76 -3.29 10.35
C ALA A 223 -7.15 -2.52 11.61
N SER A 224 -8.42 -2.16 11.75
CA SER A 224 -8.95 -1.47 12.95
C SER A 224 -8.10 -0.24 13.31
N THR A 225 -8.01 0.71 12.38
CA THR A 225 -7.24 1.95 12.57
C THR A 225 -7.93 2.84 13.61
N TYR A 226 -7.34 2.98 14.79
CA TYR A 226 -7.89 3.80 15.90
C TYR A 226 -7.40 5.26 15.88
N ASP A 227 -6.46 5.60 15.00
CA ASP A 227 -5.92 6.96 14.90
C ASP A 227 -6.86 7.89 14.12
N ALA A 228 -7.07 9.10 14.64
CA ALA A 228 -8.02 10.08 14.08
C ALA A 228 -7.63 10.60 12.68
N GLU A 229 -6.37 10.43 12.28
CA GLU A 229 -5.85 10.76 10.94
C GLU A 229 -6.42 9.82 9.86
N MET A 230 -6.92 8.66 10.28
CA MET A 230 -7.40 7.61 9.41
C MET A 230 -8.87 7.88 9.06
N ALA A 231 -9.09 8.37 7.84
CA ALA A 231 -10.44 8.67 7.34
C ALA A 231 -10.83 7.73 6.19
N ARG A 232 -12.14 7.73 5.88
CA ARG A 232 -12.70 7.14 4.66
C ARG A 232 -12.42 5.63 4.51
N THR A 233 -12.45 4.90 5.63
CA THR A 233 -12.39 3.43 5.62
C THR A 233 -13.46 2.84 6.54
N GLY A 234 -14.10 1.77 6.06
CA GLY A 234 -15.01 0.90 6.82
C GLY A 234 -14.41 -0.48 7.10
N GLY A 235 -13.14 -0.71 6.77
CA GLY A 235 -12.43 -1.97 7.01
C GLY A 235 -11.01 -1.71 7.51
N GLY A 236 -10.09 -1.41 6.58
CA GLY A 236 -8.72 -1.05 6.90
C GLY A 236 -8.09 -0.14 5.87
N MET A 237 -6.78 -0.03 5.88
CA MET A 237 -6.08 0.77 4.89
C MET A 237 -4.72 0.20 4.50
N PHE A 238 -4.25 0.70 3.36
CA PHE A 238 -2.96 0.42 2.79
C PHE A 238 -2.14 1.71 2.82
N ASN A 239 -1.08 1.74 3.60
CA ASN A 239 -0.10 2.83 3.57
C ASN A 239 1.12 2.36 2.79
N THR A 240 1.23 2.82 1.54
CA THR A 240 2.36 2.49 0.67
C THR A 240 3.40 3.60 0.78
N TYR A 241 4.62 3.22 1.14
CA TYR A 241 5.76 4.13 1.14
C TYR A 241 6.63 3.87 -0.10
N LEU A 242 6.89 4.93 -0.87
CA LEU A 242 7.72 4.87 -2.06
C LEU A 242 9.20 5.00 -1.70
N LYS A 243 10.05 4.42 -2.54
CA LYS A 243 11.50 4.52 -2.41
C LYS A 243 11.97 5.94 -2.66
N SER A 244 12.97 6.32 -1.87
CA SER A 244 13.82 7.48 -2.11
C SER A 244 15.22 7.06 -2.52
N GLY A 245 15.96 7.97 -3.16
CA GLY A 245 17.39 7.76 -3.41
C GLY A 245 18.22 7.87 -2.13
N GLY A 246 19.45 7.36 -2.19
CA GLY A 246 20.44 7.51 -1.12
C GLY A 246 21.75 8.11 -1.63
N ASN A 247 22.79 8.11 -0.80
CA ASN A 247 24.10 8.59 -1.21
C ASN A 247 24.78 7.73 -2.27
N THR A 248 24.38 6.46 -2.38
CA THR A 248 24.89 5.50 -3.36
C THR A 248 23.90 5.34 -4.51
N TYR A 249 24.43 5.16 -5.71
CA TYR A 249 23.60 4.85 -6.87
C TYR A 249 23.23 3.37 -6.86
N HIS A 250 21.95 3.07 -6.96
CA HIS A 250 21.42 1.72 -7.04
C HIS A 250 20.27 1.65 -8.03
N GLY A 251 20.13 0.51 -8.68
CA GLY A 251 19.06 0.28 -9.64
C GLY A 251 18.84 -1.20 -9.89
N SER A 252 17.78 -1.49 -10.62
CA SER A 252 17.40 -2.84 -11.02
C SER A 252 16.86 -2.84 -12.45
N ALA A 253 16.95 -3.99 -13.11
CA ALA A 253 16.23 -4.27 -14.34
C ALA A 253 15.65 -5.67 -14.23
N PHE A 254 14.45 -5.87 -14.77
CA PHE A 254 13.77 -7.16 -14.72
C PHE A 254 12.98 -7.43 -15.99
N GLY A 255 12.69 -8.71 -16.21
CA GLY A 255 11.85 -9.18 -17.30
C GLY A 255 11.20 -10.52 -16.95
N TYR A 256 9.88 -10.60 -17.15
CA TYR A 256 9.08 -11.81 -17.04
C TYR A 256 8.45 -12.11 -18.38
N ILE A 257 8.50 -13.37 -18.77
CA ILE A 257 7.90 -13.84 -20.01
C ILE A 257 7.09 -15.11 -19.76
N ARG A 258 5.87 -15.11 -20.26
CA ARG A 258 5.00 -16.27 -20.38
C ARG A 258 4.61 -16.38 -21.84
N GLN A 259 4.84 -17.55 -22.42
CA GLN A 259 4.39 -17.88 -23.77
C GLN A 259 3.39 -19.03 -23.69
N THR A 260 2.33 -18.95 -24.50
CA THR A 260 1.32 -20.00 -24.61
C THR A 260 1.96 -21.36 -24.90
N ASP A 261 2.97 -21.39 -25.77
CA ASP A 261 3.61 -22.62 -26.20
C ASP A 261 4.42 -23.33 -25.12
N TRP A 262 4.84 -22.60 -24.09
CA TRP A 262 5.58 -23.15 -22.95
C TRP A 262 4.67 -23.62 -21.82
N ALA A 263 3.38 -23.26 -21.87
CA ALA A 263 2.41 -23.58 -20.83
C ALA A 263 1.61 -24.84 -21.15
N ALA A 264 1.29 -25.66 -20.14
CA ALA A 264 0.32 -26.75 -20.30
C ALA A 264 -1.11 -26.19 -20.51
N ASN A 265 -1.97 -26.97 -21.17
CA ASN A 265 -3.40 -26.67 -21.21
C ASN A 265 -4.04 -26.96 -19.85
N THR A 266 -5.18 -26.34 -19.54
CA THR A 266 -5.88 -26.58 -18.27
C THR A 266 -6.54 -27.96 -18.27
N PHE A 267 -6.69 -28.56 -17.08
CA PHE A 267 -7.34 -29.87 -16.92
C PHE A 267 -8.73 -29.91 -17.56
N PHE A 268 -9.54 -28.85 -17.35
CA PHE A 268 -10.90 -28.77 -17.86
C PHE A 268 -10.97 -28.61 -19.37
N ASN A 269 -10.06 -27.84 -19.97
CA ASN A 269 -9.97 -27.76 -21.43
C ASN A 269 -9.59 -29.10 -22.05
N ASN A 270 -8.60 -29.79 -21.48
CA ASN A 270 -8.24 -31.14 -21.93
C ASN A 270 -9.41 -32.10 -21.83
N ARG A 271 -10.17 -32.07 -20.72
CA ARG A 271 -11.37 -32.89 -20.53
C ARG A 271 -12.48 -32.57 -21.54
N ALA A 272 -12.64 -31.31 -21.92
CA ALA A 272 -13.66 -30.86 -22.86
C ALA A 272 -13.22 -30.93 -24.34
N GLY A 273 -11.99 -31.39 -24.62
CA GLY A 273 -11.43 -31.38 -25.98
C GLY A 273 -11.19 -29.98 -26.54
N LEU A 274 -11.10 -28.97 -25.67
CA LEU A 274 -10.89 -27.58 -26.05
C LEU A 274 -9.39 -27.27 -26.21
N PRO A 275 -9.01 -26.47 -27.23
CA PRO A 275 -7.62 -26.08 -27.42
C PRO A 275 -7.12 -25.21 -26.26
N ARG A 276 -5.79 -25.15 -26.12
CA ARG A 276 -5.15 -24.25 -25.16
C ARG A 276 -5.46 -22.81 -25.55
N VAL A 277 -5.89 -22.02 -24.58
CA VAL A 277 -6.18 -20.59 -24.75
C VAL A 277 -4.86 -19.84 -24.90
N GLU A 278 -4.79 -18.96 -25.90
CA GLU A 278 -3.65 -18.07 -26.10
C GLU A 278 -3.60 -17.01 -24.99
N ASN A 279 -2.50 -16.98 -24.22
CA ASN A 279 -2.34 -16.08 -23.08
C ASN A 279 -0.89 -15.60 -22.81
N PRO A 280 -0.13 -15.17 -23.84
CA PRO A 280 1.20 -14.62 -23.63
C PRO A 280 1.18 -13.41 -22.68
N ASN A 281 2.25 -13.27 -21.91
CA ASN A 281 2.51 -12.08 -21.09
C ASN A 281 4.01 -11.77 -21.16
N ARG A 282 4.34 -10.52 -21.42
CA ARG A 282 5.70 -9.98 -21.33
C ARG A 282 5.62 -8.78 -20.40
N THR A 283 6.34 -8.81 -19.30
CA THR A 283 6.42 -7.70 -18.35
C THR A 283 7.89 -7.35 -18.15
N TRP A 284 8.26 -6.09 -18.21
CA TRP A 284 9.65 -5.67 -18.07
C TRP A 284 9.70 -4.28 -17.47
N GLY A 285 10.84 -3.96 -16.89
CA GLY A 285 11.01 -2.69 -16.23
C GLY A 285 12.36 -2.55 -15.56
N GLY A 286 12.46 -1.49 -14.78
CA GLY A 286 13.65 -1.21 -14.00
C GLY A 286 13.48 0.00 -13.13
N SER A 287 14.51 0.24 -12.32
CA SER A 287 14.60 1.40 -11.45
C SER A 287 16.03 1.89 -11.34
N LEU A 288 16.16 3.16 -10.99
CA LEU A 288 17.43 3.80 -10.69
C LEU A 288 17.20 4.93 -9.70
N GLY A 289 18.11 5.07 -8.75
CA GLY A 289 18.14 6.22 -7.87
C GLY A 289 19.50 6.43 -7.24
N GLY A 290 19.62 7.54 -6.52
CA GLY A 290 20.84 7.98 -5.87
C GLY A 290 20.77 9.47 -5.52
N HIS A 291 21.93 10.07 -5.25
CA HIS A 291 22.02 11.50 -5.02
C HIS A 291 22.02 12.27 -6.35
N LEU A 292 21.54 13.50 -6.35
CA LEU A 292 21.62 14.37 -7.53
C LEU A 292 23.01 14.99 -7.62
N SER A 293 23.78 14.64 -8.65
CA SER A 293 25.07 15.27 -8.93
C SER A 293 25.09 15.83 -10.35
N ILE A 294 25.27 17.15 -10.46
CA ILE A 294 25.46 17.84 -11.73
C ILE A 294 26.94 18.25 -11.78
N PRO A 295 27.75 17.68 -12.70
CA PRO A 295 29.17 17.95 -12.76
C PRO A 295 29.48 19.46 -12.71
N LYS A 296 30.36 19.86 -11.78
CA LYS A 296 30.80 21.24 -11.55
C LYS A 296 29.74 22.25 -11.08
N LEU A 297 28.46 21.87 -11.00
CA LEU A 297 27.37 22.77 -10.63
C LEU A 297 26.72 22.42 -9.29
N TYR A 298 26.57 21.13 -9.00
CA TYR A 298 25.89 20.69 -7.79
C TYR A 298 26.35 19.32 -7.32
N ASN A 299 26.69 19.21 -6.04
CA ASN A 299 26.93 17.94 -5.37
C ASN A 299 25.86 17.75 -4.28
N GLY A 300 24.83 16.97 -4.62
CA GLY A 300 23.69 16.69 -3.74
C GLY A 300 23.93 15.58 -2.72
N ARG A 301 25.16 15.10 -2.53
CA ARG A 301 25.47 14.11 -1.50
C ARG A 301 25.03 14.63 -0.13
N ASN A 302 24.33 13.80 0.65
CA ASN A 302 23.68 14.13 1.92
C ASN A 302 22.60 15.24 1.85
N ARG A 303 22.12 15.61 0.65
CA ARG A 303 21.23 16.79 0.48
C ARG A 303 20.05 16.56 -0.44
N THR A 304 20.26 15.94 -1.59
CA THR A 304 19.22 15.80 -2.61
C THR A 304 19.31 14.45 -3.25
N PHE A 305 18.20 13.73 -3.20
CA PHE A 305 18.08 12.36 -3.64
C PHE A 305 16.93 12.24 -4.64
N TRP A 306 17.01 11.23 -5.50
CA TRP A 306 15.98 10.93 -6.48
C TRP A 306 15.86 9.42 -6.67
N TRP A 307 14.66 8.99 -7.03
CA TRP A 307 14.35 7.63 -7.42
C TRP A 307 13.42 7.67 -8.62
N SER A 308 13.62 6.75 -9.56
CA SER A 308 12.75 6.56 -10.72
C SER A 308 12.56 5.08 -10.95
N ALA A 309 11.33 4.68 -11.25
CA ALA A 309 10.96 3.32 -11.57
C ALA A 309 10.01 3.33 -12.77
N TRP A 310 10.14 2.32 -13.61
CA TRP A 310 9.31 2.16 -14.79
C TRP A 310 9.00 0.68 -14.99
N GLU A 311 7.75 0.40 -15.32
CA GLU A 311 7.26 -0.93 -15.64
C GLU A 311 6.33 -0.83 -16.84
N ALA A 312 6.46 -1.79 -17.75
CA ALA A 312 5.51 -2.00 -18.83
C ALA A 312 5.23 -3.48 -18.96
N TYR A 313 4.05 -3.78 -19.50
CA TYR A 313 3.76 -5.11 -19.95
C TYR A 313 2.90 -5.11 -21.20
N SER A 314 2.92 -6.24 -21.88
CA SER A 314 2.06 -6.59 -23.00
C SER A 314 1.52 -7.99 -22.75
N ASP A 315 0.21 -8.13 -22.80
CA ASP A 315 -0.46 -9.40 -22.57
C ASP A 315 -1.60 -9.62 -23.55
N THR A 316 -1.96 -10.89 -23.71
CA THR A 316 -3.20 -11.28 -24.37
C THR A 316 -4.03 -12.08 -23.38
N GLN A 317 -5.31 -11.73 -23.25
CA GLN A 317 -6.28 -12.50 -22.49
C GLN A 317 -7.49 -12.79 -23.37
N ALA A 318 -7.93 -14.04 -23.37
CA ALA A 318 -9.26 -14.37 -23.86
C ALA A 318 -10.28 -13.89 -22.84
N THR A 319 -11.01 -12.81 -23.18
CA THR A 319 -12.20 -12.41 -22.45
C THR A 319 -13.42 -12.90 -23.22
N SER A 320 -14.17 -13.84 -22.65
CA SER A 320 -15.50 -14.19 -23.18
C SER A 320 -16.53 -13.40 -22.39
N ALA A 321 -17.02 -12.32 -22.98
CA ALA A 321 -18.22 -11.66 -22.47
C ALA A 321 -19.41 -12.15 -23.29
N GLU A 322 -20.23 -13.00 -22.70
CA GLU A 322 -21.55 -13.29 -23.26
C GLU A 322 -22.52 -12.22 -22.76
N PHE A 323 -23.02 -11.40 -23.69
CA PHE A 323 -24.10 -10.47 -23.41
C PHE A 323 -25.40 -11.08 -23.93
N ALA A 324 -26.36 -11.28 -23.04
CA ALA A 324 -27.74 -11.53 -23.45
C ALA A 324 -28.34 -10.19 -23.91
N VAL A 325 -28.82 -10.15 -25.15
CA VAL A 325 -29.56 -9.00 -25.69
C VAL A 325 -31.03 -9.38 -25.87
N PRO A 326 -31.98 -8.45 -25.64
CA PRO A 326 -33.40 -8.74 -25.86
C PRO A 326 -33.66 -9.24 -27.29
N THR A 327 -34.28 -10.40 -27.38
CA THR A 327 -34.84 -10.97 -28.62
C THR A 327 -35.94 -10.05 -29.17
N MET A 328 -36.34 -10.25 -30.43
CA MET A 328 -37.45 -9.46 -31.00
C MET A 328 -38.76 -9.66 -30.22
N LYS A 329 -38.98 -10.85 -29.66
CA LYS A 329 -40.14 -11.16 -28.82
C LYS A 329 -40.10 -10.39 -27.51
N GLU A 330 -38.96 -10.43 -26.82
CA GLU A 330 -38.79 -9.70 -25.54
C GLU A 330 -38.93 -8.18 -25.74
N ARG A 331 -38.48 -7.62 -26.87
CA ARG A 331 -38.71 -6.20 -27.21
C ARG A 331 -40.19 -5.86 -27.43
N ALA A 332 -40.99 -6.83 -27.85
CA ALA A 332 -42.43 -6.71 -27.98
C ALA A 332 -43.18 -7.16 -26.70
N GLY A 333 -42.47 -7.34 -25.57
CA GLY A 333 -43.04 -7.75 -24.29
C GLY A 333 -43.37 -9.23 -24.16
N ASP A 334 -42.99 -10.08 -25.11
CA ASP A 334 -43.18 -11.53 -25.05
C ASP A 334 -41.95 -12.22 -24.45
N PHE A 335 -42.07 -12.68 -23.21
CA PHE A 335 -41.03 -13.41 -22.47
C PHE A 335 -41.33 -14.92 -22.39
N SER A 336 -42.25 -15.44 -23.22
CA SER A 336 -42.65 -16.87 -23.21
C SER A 336 -41.52 -17.85 -23.49
N SER A 337 -40.37 -17.37 -23.98
CA SER A 337 -39.16 -18.15 -24.27
C SER A 337 -37.93 -17.66 -23.50
N SER A 338 -38.13 -16.85 -22.46
CA SER A 338 -37.04 -16.30 -21.64
C SER A 338 -36.75 -17.23 -20.47
N PHE A 339 -35.54 -17.78 -20.42
CA PHE A 339 -35.11 -18.70 -19.37
C PHE A 339 -34.08 -18.03 -18.45
N ALA A 340 -34.22 -18.26 -17.15
CA ALA A 340 -33.21 -17.92 -16.18
C ALA A 340 -31.94 -18.74 -16.44
N ARG A 341 -30.79 -18.21 -16.02
CA ARG A 341 -29.47 -18.87 -16.17
C ARG A 341 -29.41 -20.28 -15.53
N THR A 342 -30.29 -20.55 -14.56
CA THR A 342 -30.43 -21.86 -13.90
C THR A 342 -31.29 -22.87 -14.69
N GLY A 343 -31.82 -22.48 -15.86
CA GLY A 343 -32.61 -23.33 -16.77
C GLY A 343 -34.13 -23.26 -16.59
N GLY A 344 -34.63 -22.58 -15.57
CA GLY A 344 -36.07 -22.38 -15.36
C GLY A 344 -36.65 -21.24 -16.19
N MET A 345 -37.94 -21.27 -16.53
CA MET A 345 -38.62 -20.14 -17.19
C MET A 345 -38.55 -18.89 -16.31
N GLN A 346 -38.17 -17.75 -16.88
CA GLN A 346 -38.14 -16.47 -16.18
C GLN A 346 -39.54 -15.86 -16.21
N VAL A 347 -40.30 -16.04 -15.13
CA VAL A 347 -41.69 -15.57 -15.02
C VAL A 347 -41.75 -14.06 -14.79
N MET A 348 -42.52 -13.37 -15.61
CA MET A 348 -42.84 -11.95 -15.52
C MET A 348 -44.11 -11.76 -14.71
N TYR A 349 -44.01 -10.94 -13.67
CA TYR A 349 -45.11 -10.65 -12.75
C TYR A 349 -45.69 -9.27 -13.00
N ASP A 350 -47.02 -9.17 -12.88
CA ASP A 350 -47.74 -7.92 -13.04
C ASP A 350 -47.56 -7.04 -11.78
N PRO A 351 -46.89 -5.87 -11.87
CA PRO A 351 -46.68 -5.00 -10.72
C PRO A 351 -47.98 -4.44 -10.12
N LEU A 352 -49.08 -4.36 -10.89
CA LEU A 352 -50.38 -3.85 -10.44
C LEU A 352 -51.16 -4.84 -9.57
N THR A 353 -50.71 -6.10 -9.49
CA THR A 353 -51.35 -7.15 -8.71
C THR A 353 -50.66 -7.41 -7.37
N THR A 354 -49.73 -6.51 -6.98
CA THR A 354 -48.97 -6.65 -5.73
C THR A 354 -49.91 -6.66 -4.51
N ARG A 355 -49.85 -7.73 -3.73
CA ARG A 355 -50.61 -7.90 -2.47
C ARG A 355 -49.77 -7.45 -1.27
N ASN A 356 -50.39 -7.31 -0.11
CA ASN A 356 -49.74 -6.85 1.13
C ASN A 356 -48.60 -7.77 1.62
N ASP A 357 -48.57 -9.03 1.17
CA ASP A 357 -47.50 -9.99 1.46
C ASP A 357 -46.33 -9.93 0.45
N GLY A 358 -46.39 -9.03 -0.53
CA GLY A 358 -45.40 -8.87 -1.60
C GLY A 358 -45.59 -9.84 -2.78
N SER A 359 -46.59 -10.73 -2.75
CA SER A 359 -46.91 -11.61 -3.87
C SER A 359 -47.53 -10.86 -5.05
N ARG A 360 -47.29 -11.35 -6.26
CA ARG A 360 -47.81 -10.80 -7.52
C ARG A 360 -48.34 -11.92 -8.41
N ASP A 361 -49.33 -11.62 -9.22
CA ASP A 361 -49.82 -12.54 -10.24
C ASP A 361 -48.93 -12.49 -11.50
N PRO A 362 -48.64 -13.65 -12.13
CA PRO A 362 -47.86 -13.68 -13.35
C PRO A 362 -48.66 -13.14 -14.54
N PHE A 363 -47.99 -12.52 -15.50
CA PHE A 363 -48.61 -12.21 -16.78
C PHE A 363 -49.03 -13.50 -17.49
N ALA A 364 -50.25 -13.52 -18.03
CA ALA A 364 -50.73 -14.66 -18.80
C ALA A 364 -49.79 -14.96 -19.98
N GLY A 365 -49.38 -16.23 -20.11
CA GLY A 365 -48.45 -16.66 -21.17
C GLY A 365 -47.05 -16.06 -21.08
N ASN A 366 -46.72 -15.36 -19.99
CA ASN A 366 -45.47 -14.59 -19.85
C ASN A 366 -45.34 -13.42 -20.85
N ILE A 367 -46.48 -12.84 -21.27
CA ILE A 367 -46.55 -11.76 -22.26
C ILE A 367 -47.11 -10.51 -21.60
N ILE A 368 -46.36 -9.41 -21.67
CA ILE A 368 -46.80 -8.09 -21.23
C ILE A 368 -47.72 -7.51 -22.32
N PRO A 369 -48.96 -7.09 -22.00
CA PRO A 369 -49.85 -6.48 -22.98
C PRO A 369 -49.23 -5.23 -23.61
N ALA A 370 -49.36 -5.04 -24.92
CA ALA A 370 -48.77 -3.91 -25.65
C ALA A 370 -49.18 -2.53 -25.11
N SER A 371 -50.35 -2.40 -24.48
CA SER A 371 -50.79 -1.17 -23.82
C SER A 371 -50.04 -0.85 -22.52
N ARG A 372 -49.09 -1.69 -22.12
CA ARG A 372 -48.34 -1.63 -20.85
C ARG A 372 -46.82 -1.74 -21.03
N ILE A 373 -46.35 -1.71 -22.29
CA ILE A 373 -44.93 -1.74 -22.66
C ILE A 373 -44.40 -0.32 -22.78
#